data_AF-A0A511N190-F1
#
_entry.id   AF-A0A511N190-F1
#
_cell.length_a   1.000
_cell.length_b   1.000
_cell.length_c   1.000
_cell.angle_alpha   90.00
_cell.angle_beta   90.00
_cell.angle_gamma   90.00
#
_symmetry.space_group_name_H-M   'P 1'
#
loop_
_entity.id
_entity.type
_entity.pdbx_description
1 polymer ?
#
loop_
_entity_poly.entity_id
_entity_poly.type
_entity_poly.pdbx_seq_one_letter_code
_entity_poly.pdbx_strand_id
1 'polypeptide(L)'
;MNFRINPPCLFPLLGLITGSVFLVTPLSWLTPLLLASLLGRIKDLAVGPLFWGMFQFAFLFFAVHLWWLPVSLGEFFGPMSYLLYVLVLPILSTMWSLTTVLTRWVFEGHFLFFLPFSWMLMEHLRSLGPFQFTWGTLGYAWVNSPVVQVADLGGVPLLSFLTMLLACALADLRKKQGVWLLLLALPMLGGALLYGLVPPGRPEAREKVALVQGNIPPRQKIQRRQQAELEVYLDLSRTLKTRDALVVWPETASPVTVKGDLLSEMLKMQPRWLVGNPRWEGDSYFNSVSAFSSTSSGRYDKRVLVPFGESFPLQGQLSGVYSWVFASLGLPNLRGSPLGNVKPPLGWMGSFTAPTSVTSPPSLNSPDNW
;
A
#
# COMPACT_ATOMS: atom_id res chain seq x y z
N MET A 1 -14.82 -20.40 38.31
CA MET A 1 -14.57 -19.72 37.02
C MET A 1 -15.23 -18.35 37.08
N ASN A 2 -14.46 -17.28 37.34
CA ASN A 2 -14.99 -15.91 37.25
C ASN A 2 -14.90 -15.46 35.79
N PHE A 3 -15.98 -15.62 35.02
CA PHE A 3 -16.14 -14.94 33.73
C PHE A 3 -16.25 -13.44 34.04
N ARG A 4 -15.14 -12.71 34.05
CA ARG A 4 -15.18 -11.26 33.88
C ARG A 4 -15.70 -11.03 32.47
N ILE A 5 -17.00 -10.81 32.36
CA ILE A 5 -17.64 -10.32 31.14
C ILE A 5 -16.96 -8.99 30.85
N ASN A 6 -16.09 -8.95 29.84
CA ASN A 6 -15.56 -7.68 29.37
C ASN A 6 -16.76 -6.82 28.96
N PRO A 7 -16.79 -5.52 29.31
CA PRO A 7 -17.91 -4.68 28.95
C PRO A 7 -18.10 -4.73 27.43
N PRO A 8 -19.34 -4.80 26.93
CA PRO A 8 -19.66 -5.08 25.52
C PRO A 8 -19.01 -4.10 24.53
N CYS A 9 -18.58 -2.92 25.00
CA CYS A 9 -17.96 -1.88 24.16
C CYS A 9 -16.43 -1.91 24.13
N LEU A 10 -15.76 -2.80 24.87
CA LEU A 10 -14.30 -2.71 25.05
C LEU A 10 -13.49 -3.02 23.79
N PHE A 11 -13.81 -4.09 23.06
CA PHE A 11 -13.09 -4.46 21.85
C PHE A 11 -13.31 -3.46 20.71
N PRO A 12 -14.55 -2.98 20.44
CA PRO A 12 -14.78 -1.86 19.53
C PRO A 12 -13.97 -0.61 19.89
N LEU A 13 -13.94 -0.23 21.17
CA LEU A 13 -13.20 0.95 21.64
C LEU A 13 -11.70 0.80 21.40
N LEU A 14 -11.11 -0.36 21.71
CA LEU A 14 -9.70 -0.65 21.39
C LEU A 14 -9.45 -0.57 19.88
N GLY A 15 -10.39 -1.05 19.06
CA GLY A 15 -10.31 -0.96 17.60
C GLY A 15 -10.30 0.48 17.12
N LEU A 16 -11.20 1.31 17.64
CA LEU A 16 -11.29 2.74 17.32
C LEU A 16 -10.03 3.50 17.72
N ILE A 17 -9.50 3.27 18.92
CA ILE A 17 -8.24 3.87 19.38
C ILE A 17 -7.08 3.42 18.49
N THR A 18 -6.98 2.11 18.20
CA THR A 18 -5.91 1.58 17.36
C THR A 18 -5.97 2.14 15.95
N GLY A 19 -7.16 2.20 15.34
CA GLY A 19 -7.33 2.80 14.02
C GLY A 19 -6.94 4.28 13.99
N SER A 20 -7.27 5.03 15.05
CA SER A 20 -6.92 6.45 15.17
C SER A 20 -5.42 6.67 15.34
N VAL A 21 -4.74 5.80 16.11
CA VAL A 21 -3.29 5.84 16.30
C VAL A 21 -2.54 5.37 15.06
N PHE A 22 -3.10 4.41 14.33
CA PHE A 22 -2.46 3.77 13.18
C PHE A 22 -2.48 4.63 11.89
N LEU A 23 -3.29 5.69 11.83
CA LEU A 23 -3.34 6.65 10.71
C LEU A 23 -2.05 7.49 10.59
N VAL A 24 -0.92 6.86 10.25
CA VAL A 24 0.44 7.44 10.07
C VAL A 24 0.74 8.56 11.08
N THR A 25 0.37 8.34 12.34
CA THR A 25 0.65 9.30 13.40
C THR A 25 2.05 9.04 13.96
N PRO A 26 2.67 10.04 14.63
CA PRO A 26 3.90 9.81 15.40
C PRO A 26 3.74 8.76 16.52
N LEU A 27 2.51 8.38 16.87
CA LEU A 27 2.18 7.41 17.91
C LEU A 27 1.93 5.99 17.37
N SER A 28 2.04 5.77 16.06
CA SER A 28 1.81 4.47 15.42
C SER A 28 2.63 3.32 16.02
N TRP A 29 3.80 3.60 16.58
CA TRP A 29 4.64 2.62 17.30
C TRP A 29 3.98 2.08 18.60
N LEU A 30 2.88 2.66 19.08
CA LEU A 30 2.08 2.15 20.20
C LEU A 30 1.13 1.01 19.79
N THR A 31 0.97 0.73 18.48
CA THR A 31 0.09 -0.35 18.00
C THR A 31 0.35 -1.72 18.66
N PRO A 32 1.60 -2.18 18.87
CA PRO A 32 1.85 -3.43 19.61
C PRO A 32 1.25 -3.46 21.02
N LEU A 33 1.25 -2.32 21.74
CA LEU A 33 0.69 -2.21 23.09
C LEU A 33 -0.85 -2.31 23.08
N LEU A 34 -1.50 -1.69 22.09
CA LEU A 34 -2.95 -1.76 21.93
C LEU A 34 -3.39 -3.18 21.54
N LEU A 35 -2.65 -3.83 20.62
CA LEU A 35 -2.85 -5.23 20.27
C LEU A 35 -2.60 -6.16 21.47
N ALA A 36 -1.58 -5.92 22.28
CA ALA A 36 -1.33 -6.67 23.51
C ALA A 36 -2.51 -6.57 24.50
N SER A 37 -3.12 -5.39 24.59
CA SER A 37 -4.30 -5.15 25.43
C SER A 37 -5.50 -5.98 24.97
N LEU A 38 -5.71 -6.10 23.65
CA LEU A 38 -6.72 -6.97 23.05
C LEU A 38 -6.40 -8.45 23.29
N LEU A 39 -5.21 -8.90 22.86
CA LEU A 39 -4.76 -10.29 22.94
C LEU A 39 -4.80 -10.80 24.38
N GLY A 40 -4.32 -10.01 25.35
CA GLY A 40 -4.35 -10.37 26.76
C GLY A 40 -5.76 -10.50 27.36
N ARG A 41 -6.82 -10.15 26.62
CA ARG A 41 -8.23 -10.33 27.01
C ARG A 41 -8.93 -11.43 26.23
N ILE A 42 -8.54 -11.66 24.98
CA ILE A 42 -9.18 -12.66 24.12
C ILE A 42 -8.47 -14.02 24.14
N LYS A 43 -7.17 -14.08 24.51
CA LYS A 43 -6.36 -15.29 24.44
C LYS A 43 -6.87 -16.48 25.27
N ASP A 44 -7.68 -16.24 26.30
CA ASP A 44 -8.18 -17.29 27.19
C ASP A 44 -9.67 -17.60 26.93
N LEU A 45 -10.26 -16.97 25.91
CA LEU A 45 -11.65 -17.18 25.56
C LEU A 45 -11.82 -18.43 24.69
N ALA A 46 -13.02 -18.99 24.71
CA ALA A 46 -13.44 -19.99 23.73
C ALA A 46 -13.40 -19.40 22.30
N VAL A 47 -13.41 -20.28 21.30
CA VAL A 47 -13.23 -19.92 19.88
C VAL A 47 -14.25 -18.91 19.37
N GLY A 48 -15.54 -19.05 19.73
CA GLY A 48 -16.59 -18.11 19.33
C GLY A 48 -16.34 -16.68 19.86
N PRO A 49 -16.17 -16.48 21.18
CA PRO A 49 -15.83 -15.17 21.73
C PRO A 49 -14.45 -14.63 21.29
N LEU A 50 -13.46 -15.50 21.03
CA LEU A 50 -12.18 -15.12 20.44
C LEU A 50 -12.38 -14.50 19.04
N PHE A 51 -13.17 -15.16 18.19
CA PHE A 51 -13.54 -14.66 16.86
C PHE A 51 -14.21 -13.29 16.96
N TRP A 52 -15.29 -13.18 17.73
CA TRP A 52 -16.06 -11.94 17.82
C TRP A 52 -15.29 -10.81 18.49
N GLY A 53 -14.42 -11.11 19.45
CA GLY A 53 -13.55 -10.12 20.08
C GLY A 53 -12.54 -9.52 19.10
N MET A 54 -11.89 -10.36 18.28
CA MET A 54 -11.02 -9.87 17.19
C MET A 54 -11.82 -9.16 16.10
N PHE A 55 -13.00 -9.67 15.75
CA PHE A 55 -13.85 -9.10 14.70
C PHE A 55 -14.30 -7.68 15.04
N GLN A 56 -14.83 -7.48 16.24
CA GLN A 56 -15.29 -6.17 16.70
C GLN A 56 -14.15 -5.15 16.77
N PHE A 57 -12.97 -5.59 17.22
CA PHE A 57 -11.76 -4.78 17.20
C PHE A 57 -11.36 -4.40 15.78
N ALA A 58 -11.22 -5.38 14.89
CA ALA A 58 -10.79 -5.19 13.51
C ALA A 58 -11.80 -4.34 12.74
N PHE A 59 -13.10 -4.50 12.98
CA PHE A 59 -14.15 -3.73 12.31
C PHE A 59 -14.02 -2.24 12.60
N LEU A 60 -13.88 -1.86 13.87
CA LEU A 60 -13.69 -0.44 14.23
C LEU A 60 -12.31 0.07 13.80
N PHE A 61 -11.27 -0.77 13.84
CA PHE A 61 -9.95 -0.42 13.32
C PHE A 61 -10.03 -0.08 11.82
N PHE A 62 -10.61 -0.95 11.00
CA PHE A 62 -10.73 -0.75 9.56
C PHE A 62 -11.71 0.37 9.21
N ALA A 63 -12.77 0.56 9.99
CA ALA A 63 -13.69 1.68 9.80
C ALA A 63 -12.94 3.02 9.94
N VAL A 64 -12.13 3.17 10.99
CA VAL A 64 -11.31 4.37 11.14
C VAL A 64 -10.20 4.41 10.10
N HIS A 65 -9.53 3.30 9.78
CA HIS A 65 -8.41 3.29 8.85
C HIS A 65 -8.80 3.59 7.39
N LEU A 66 -10.01 3.18 6.99
CA LEU A 66 -10.54 3.32 5.63
C LEU A 66 -11.64 4.37 5.51
N TRP A 67 -11.77 5.28 6.49
CA TRP A 67 -12.81 6.30 6.53
C TRP A 67 -12.85 7.19 5.28
N TRP A 68 -11.69 7.35 4.61
CA TRP A 68 -11.51 8.15 3.40
C TRP A 68 -11.99 7.45 2.13
N LEU A 69 -12.20 6.12 2.17
CA LEU A 69 -12.51 5.31 0.99
C LEU A 69 -13.80 5.72 0.28
N PRO A 70 -14.94 5.98 0.97
CA PRO A 70 -16.15 6.46 0.31
C PRO A 70 -15.94 7.78 -0.42
N VAL A 71 -15.17 8.71 0.15
CA VAL A 71 -14.89 10.01 -0.45
C VAL A 71 -14.05 9.85 -1.72
N SER A 72 -13.04 8.97 -1.69
CA SER A 72 -12.18 8.70 -2.84
C SER A 72 -12.92 8.01 -4.01
N LEU A 73 -13.91 7.17 -3.70
CA LEU A 73 -14.67 6.42 -4.71
C LEU A 73 -15.97 7.11 -5.12
N GLY A 74 -16.44 8.09 -4.33
CA GLY A 74 -17.72 8.75 -4.52
C GLY A 74 -17.82 9.52 -5.85
N GLU A 75 -16.69 9.95 -6.42
CA GLU A 75 -16.68 10.61 -7.73
C GLU A 75 -16.97 9.64 -8.89
N PHE A 76 -16.61 8.36 -8.75
CA PHE A 76 -16.84 7.33 -9.78
C PHE A 76 -18.14 6.56 -9.55
N PHE A 77 -18.46 6.24 -8.29
CA PHE A 77 -19.55 5.34 -7.92
C PHE A 77 -20.71 6.03 -7.21
N GLY A 78 -20.62 7.34 -6.93
CA GLY A 78 -21.65 8.07 -6.20
C GLY A 78 -21.92 7.45 -4.81
N PRO A 79 -23.19 7.39 -4.35
CA PRO A 79 -23.56 6.79 -3.08
C PRO A 79 -23.16 5.32 -2.91
N MET A 80 -22.96 4.57 -4.01
CA MET A 80 -22.54 3.15 -3.95
C MET A 80 -21.12 2.97 -3.41
N SER A 81 -20.31 4.02 -3.40
CA SER A 81 -19.00 4.03 -2.71
C SER A 81 -19.13 3.67 -1.22
N TYR A 82 -20.21 4.09 -0.55
CA TYR A 82 -20.48 3.74 0.84
C TYR A 82 -20.85 2.27 0.99
N LEU A 83 -21.53 1.68 0.01
CA LEU A 83 -21.82 0.24 0.03
C LEU A 83 -20.52 -0.57 -0.06
N LEU A 84 -19.62 -0.22 -0.97
CA LEU A 84 -18.31 -0.88 -1.08
C LEU A 84 -17.51 -0.79 0.23
N TYR A 85 -17.54 0.38 0.86
CA TYR A 85 -16.94 0.56 2.18
C TYR A 85 -17.57 -0.34 3.24
N VAL A 86 -18.90 -0.36 3.37
CA VAL A 86 -19.58 -1.24 4.35
C VAL A 86 -19.34 -2.73 4.07
N LEU A 87 -19.13 -3.13 2.81
CA LEU A 87 -18.82 -4.51 2.44
C LEU A 87 -17.36 -4.90 2.71
N VAL A 88 -16.39 -3.99 2.54
CA VAL A 88 -14.96 -4.31 2.73
C VAL A 88 -14.60 -4.47 4.21
N LEU A 89 -15.23 -3.71 5.11
CA LEU A 89 -14.98 -3.77 6.56
C LEU A 89 -15.15 -5.18 7.16
N PRO A 90 -16.30 -5.88 7.00
CA PRO A 90 -16.47 -7.22 7.55
C PRO A 90 -15.56 -8.24 6.88
N ILE A 91 -15.20 -8.08 5.61
CA ILE A 91 -14.27 -8.99 4.92
C ILE A 91 -12.90 -8.94 5.62
N LEU A 92 -12.32 -7.74 5.78
CA LEU A 92 -11.01 -7.58 6.41
C LEU A 92 -11.03 -7.98 7.90
N SER A 93 -12.12 -7.65 8.60
CA SER A 93 -12.31 -8.03 9.99
C SER A 93 -12.41 -9.55 10.16
N THR A 94 -13.08 -10.22 9.22
CA THR A 94 -13.16 -11.68 9.18
C THR A 94 -11.79 -12.30 8.90
N MET A 95 -10.96 -11.72 8.01
CA MET A 95 -9.60 -12.22 7.77
C MET A 95 -8.74 -12.21 9.04
N TRP A 96 -8.76 -11.11 9.80
CA TRP A 96 -8.05 -11.02 11.08
C TRP A 96 -8.58 -12.01 12.12
N SER A 97 -9.91 -12.17 12.18
CA SER A 97 -10.58 -13.06 13.12
C SER A 97 -10.34 -14.54 12.81
N LEU A 98 -10.43 -14.91 11.53
CA LEU A 98 -10.13 -16.26 11.05
C LEU A 98 -8.65 -16.60 11.28
N THR A 99 -7.73 -15.68 11.00
CA THR A 99 -6.31 -15.91 11.28
C THR A 99 -6.09 -16.22 12.76
N THR A 100 -6.72 -15.45 13.64
CA THR A 100 -6.63 -15.64 15.09
C THR A 100 -7.22 -16.99 15.53
N VAL A 101 -8.41 -17.34 15.03
CA VAL A 101 -9.07 -18.61 15.36
C VAL A 101 -8.34 -19.82 14.80
N LEU A 102 -7.92 -19.77 13.53
CA LEU A 102 -7.18 -20.86 12.89
C LEU A 102 -5.85 -21.10 13.59
N THR A 103 -5.14 -20.03 13.98
CA THR A 103 -3.93 -20.16 14.81
C THR A 103 -4.23 -20.86 16.13
N ARG A 104 -5.35 -20.51 16.80
CA ARG A 104 -5.78 -21.18 18.04
C ARG A 104 -6.12 -22.64 17.81
N TRP A 105 -6.83 -22.97 16.74
CA TRP A 105 -7.22 -24.35 16.42
C TRP A 105 -6.02 -25.23 16.11
N VAL A 106 -5.05 -24.73 15.35
CA VAL A 106 -3.89 -25.52 14.91
C VAL A 106 -2.83 -25.66 16.02
N PHE A 107 -2.61 -24.60 16.81
CA PHE A 107 -1.47 -24.55 17.74
C PHE A 107 -1.86 -24.56 19.21
N GLU A 108 -3.15 -24.50 19.54
CA GLU A 108 -3.73 -24.63 20.88
C GLU A 108 -3.00 -23.82 21.97
N GLY A 109 -2.21 -24.50 22.82
CA GLY A 109 -1.45 -23.90 23.92
C GLY A 109 -0.31 -22.99 23.47
N HIS A 110 0.15 -23.13 22.23
CA HIS A 110 1.21 -22.32 21.62
C HIS A 110 0.67 -21.17 20.75
N PHE A 111 -0.63 -20.86 20.88
CA PHE A 111 -1.31 -19.82 20.10
C PHE A 111 -0.54 -18.50 19.99
N LEU A 112 -0.05 -17.94 21.10
CA LEU A 112 0.66 -16.65 21.09
C LEU A 112 2.06 -16.74 20.43
N PHE A 113 2.67 -17.92 20.42
CA PHE A 113 3.96 -18.12 19.76
C PHE A 113 3.81 -18.19 18.24
N PHE A 114 2.76 -18.84 17.74
CA PHE A 114 2.53 -19.00 16.30
C PHE A 114 1.77 -17.84 15.65
N LEU A 115 1.04 -17.02 16.43
CA LEU A 115 0.25 -15.91 15.88
C LEU A 115 1.06 -14.91 15.03
N PRO A 116 2.30 -14.50 15.40
CA PRO A 116 3.11 -13.62 14.54
C PRO A 116 3.39 -14.21 13.15
N PHE A 117 3.65 -15.51 13.06
CA PHE A 117 3.88 -16.20 11.79
C PHE A 117 2.60 -16.31 10.96
N SER A 118 1.50 -16.72 11.60
CA SER A 118 0.19 -16.79 10.94
C SER A 118 -0.29 -15.42 10.46
N TRP A 119 0.04 -14.36 11.18
CA TRP A 119 -0.27 -13.00 10.77
C TRP A 119 0.52 -12.55 9.53
N MET A 120 1.83 -12.80 9.55
CA MET A 120 2.70 -12.54 8.40
C MET A 120 2.22 -13.30 7.15
N LEU A 121 1.84 -14.58 7.32
CA LEU A 121 1.28 -15.39 6.24
C LEU A 121 -0.04 -14.81 5.73
N MET A 122 -0.96 -14.40 6.61
CA MET A 122 -2.22 -13.79 6.21
C MET A 122 -2.00 -12.49 5.42
N GLU A 123 -1.10 -11.61 5.86
CA GLU A 123 -0.81 -10.37 5.15
C GLU A 123 -0.15 -10.63 3.79
N HIS A 124 0.72 -11.63 3.71
CA HIS A 124 1.28 -12.07 2.43
C HIS A 124 0.18 -12.60 1.51
N LEU A 125 -0.67 -13.52 1.96
CA LEU A 125 -1.79 -14.05 1.17
C LEU A 125 -2.73 -12.94 0.69
N ARG A 126 -2.97 -11.92 1.53
CA ARG A 126 -3.78 -10.74 1.21
C ARG A 126 -3.15 -9.83 0.15
N SER A 127 -1.83 -9.89 -0.02
CA SER A 127 -1.11 -9.20 -1.09
C SER A 127 -1.17 -9.93 -2.44
N LEU A 128 -1.68 -11.17 -2.47
CA LEU A 128 -1.78 -11.99 -3.67
C LEU A 128 -3.18 -11.90 -4.32
N GLY A 129 -3.29 -12.49 -5.50
CA GLY A 129 -4.56 -12.63 -6.22
C GLY A 129 -5.00 -11.37 -6.96
N PRO A 130 -6.25 -11.30 -7.44
CA PRO A 130 -6.74 -10.19 -8.23
C PRO A 130 -7.30 -9.02 -7.39
N PHE A 131 -7.51 -9.20 -6.08
CA PHE A 131 -8.08 -8.19 -5.19
C PHE A 131 -7.04 -7.37 -4.40
N GLN A 132 -5.83 -7.93 -4.16
CA GLN A 132 -4.65 -7.31 -3.53
C GLN A 132 -4.94 -6.07 -2.66
N PHE A 133 -5.61 -6.26 -1.52
CA PHE A 133 -6.02 -5.14 -0.66
C PHE A 133 -5.24 -5.16 0.65
N THR A 134 -4.10 -4.46 0.66
CA THR A 134 -3.09 -4.54 1.73
C THR A 134 -3.21 -3.43 2.80
N TRP A 135 -4.23 -2.57 2.73
CA TRP A 135 -4.48 -1.54 3.75
C TRP A 135 -4.61 -2.13 5.15
N GLY A 136 -4.02 -1.49 6.17
CA GLY A 136 -3.99 -2.02 7.54
C GLY A 136 -2.89 -3.06 7.80
N THR A 137 -1.86 -3.15 6.95
CA THR A 137 -0.69 -4.02 7.19
C THR A 137 0.10 -3.54 8.42
N LEU A 138 0.25 -4.38 9.44
CA LEU A 138 0.74 -3.98 10.76
C LEU A 138 2.17 -3.41 10.77
N GLY A 139 3.01 -3.77 9.80
CA GLY A 139 4.37 -3.26 9.68
C GLY A 139 4.46 -1.75 9.50
N TYR A 140 3.40 -1.10 8.97
CA TYR A 140 3.34 0.35 8.85
C TYR A 140 3.31 1.09 10.20
N ALA A 141 3.07 0.38 11.30
CA ALA A 141 3.17 0.93 12.67
C ALA A 141 4.54 1.54 12.96
N TRP A 142 5.59 1.15 12.23
CA TRP A 142 6.97 1.56 12.47
C TRP A 142 7.45 2.71 11.58
N VAL A 143 6.65 3.19 10.61
CA VAL A 143 7.08 4.18 9.59
C VAL A 143 7.72 5.43 10.20
N ASN A 144 7.19 5.91 11.32
CA ASN A 144 7.69 7.10 12.02
C ASN A 144 8.74 6.78 13.09
N SER A 145 9.43 5.64 13.00
CA SER A 145 10.42 5.19 13.98
C SER A 145 11.67 4.64 13.30
N PRO A 146 12.84 4.64 13.97
CA PRO A 146 14.07 4.03 13.42
C PRO A 146 13.90 2.56 13.02
N VAL A 147 13.01 1.82 13.69
CA VAL A 147 12.71 0.40 13.41
C VAL A 147 12.34 0.17 11.94
N VAL A 148 11.77 1.16 11.24
CA VAL A 148 11.40 1.06 9.82
C VAL A 148 12.56 0.61 8.92
N GLN A 149 13.81 0.92 9.29
CA GLN A 149 14.98 0.58 8.46
C GLN A 149 15.17 -0.94 8.31
N VAL A 150 14.66 -1.75 9.25
CA VAL A 150 14.70 -3.22 9.14
C VAL A 150 13.86 -3.77 7.97
N ALA A 151 13.02 -2.93 7.34
CA ALA A 151 12.38 -3.26 6.09
C ALA A 151 13.39 -3.59 4.96
N ASP A 152 14.63 -3.11 5.01
CA ASP A 152 15.67 -3.50 4.03
C ASP A 152 16.07 -4.99 4.15
N LEU A 153 15.93 -5.59 5.33
CA LEU A 153 16.30 -6.99 5.58
C LEU A 153 15.21 -7.99 5.22
N GLY A 154 13.94 -7.65 5.47
CA GLY A 154 12.82 -8.59 5.33
C GLY A 154 11.51 -7.96 4.86
N GLY A 155 11.57 -6.72 4.36
CA GLY A 155 10.41 -5.95 3.94
C GLY A 155 9.45 -5.62 5.08
N VAL A 156 8.28 -5.13 4.68
CA VAL A 156 7.14 -4.90 5.58
C VAL A 156 6.70 -6.18 6.33
N PRO A 157 6.78 -7.41 5.77
CA PRO A 157 6.43 -8.63 6.52
C PRO A 157 7.22 -8.81 7.82
N LEU A 158 8.52 -8.50 7.83
CA LEU A 158 9.35 -8.57 9.04
C LEU A 158 8.90 -7.55 10.09
N LEU A 159 8.51 -6.34 9.67
CA LEU A 159 7.96 -5.32 10.56
C LEU A 159 6.60 -5.76 11.14
N SER A 160 5.73 -6.36 10.33
CA SER A 160 4.46 -6.92 10.81
C SER A 160 4.66 -8.06 11.80
N PHE A 161 5.62 -8.94 11.53
CA PHE A 161 6.01 -9.99 12.46
C PHE A 161 6.48 -9.41 13.79
N LEU A 162 7.35 -8.40 13.78
CA LEU A 162 7.83 -7.72 14.98
C LEU A 162 6.69 -7.05 15.77
N THR A 163 5.75 -6.37 15.08
CA THR A 163 4.56 -5.78 15.70
C THR A 163 3.74 -6.83 16.45
N MET A 164 3.44 -7.96 15.80
CA MET A 164 2.61 -9.01 16.40
C MET A 164 3.37 -9.77 17.49
N LEU A 165 4.68 -10.03 17.32
CA LEU A 165 5.53 -10.67 18.31
C LEU A 165 5.56 -9.87 19.62
N LEU A 166 5.76 -8.55 19.54
CA LEU A 166 5.72 -7.66 20.70
C LEU A 166 4.33 -7.67 21.36
N ALA A 167 3.26 -7.62 20.56
CA ALA A 167 1.90 -7.70 21.08
C ALA A 167 1.64 -9.01 21.84
N CYS A 168 2.09 -10.14 21.29
CA CYS A 168 1.97 -11.46 21.91
C CYS A 168 2.80 -11.57 23.20
N ALA A 169 4.05 -11.10 23.18
CA ALA A 169 4.93 -11.12 24.35
C ALA A 169 4.35 -10.30 25.52
N LEU A 170 3.83 -9.11 25.24
CA LEU A 170 3.18 -8.25 26.23
C LEU A 170 1.83 -8.82 26.71
N ALA A 171 1.08 -9.49 25.85
CA ALA A 171 -0.15 -10.18 26.24
C ALA A 171 0.12 -11.39 27.15
N ASP A 172 1.30 -12.00 27.05
CA ASP A 172 1.65 -13.19 27.80
C ASP A 172 2.27 -12.93 29.18
N LEU A 173 2.84 -11.74 29.38
CA LEU A 173 3.28 -11.24 30.70
C LEU A 173 2.23 -11.37 31.80
N ARG A 174 0.95 -11.25 31.46
CA ARG A 174 -0.16 -11.30 32.42
C ARG A 174 -0.29 -12.64 33.17
N LYS A 175 0.31 -13.73 32.66
CA LYS A 175 0.26 -15.06 33.29
C LYS A 175 1.64 -15.58 33.74
N LYS A 176 2.71 -14.76 33.69
CA LYS A 176 4.11 -15.13 34.01
C LYS A 176 4.72 -16.28 33.19
N GLN A 177 4.00 -16.84 32.21
CA GLN A 177 4.49 -17.90 31.30
C GLN A 177 5.18 -17.32 30.04
N GLY A 178 5.01 -16.02 29.78
CA GLY A 178 5.47 -15.34 28.56
C GLY A 178 6.89 -14.80 28.56
N VAL A 179 7.73 -15.17 29.52
CA VAL A 179 9.11 -14.67 29.61
C VAL A 179 9.89 -15.01 28.34
N TRP A 180 9.69 -16.19 27.76
CA TRP A 180 10.37 -16.61 26.54
C TRP A 180 10.05 -15.74 25.33
N LEU A 181 8.79 -15.32 25.16
CA LEU A 181 8.40 -14.43 24.07
C LEU A 181 9.03 -13.04 24.22
N LEU A 182 9.18 -12.54 25.46
CA LEU A 182 9.91 -11.29 25.70
C LEU A 182 11.41 -11.42 25.45
N LEU A 183 12.00 -12.55 25.86
CA LEU A 183 13.41 -12.84 25.58
C LEU A 183 13.69 -12.94 24.09
N LEU A 184 12.69 -13.23 23.26
CA LEU A 184 12.79 -13.12 21.81
C LEU A 184 12.50 -11.69 21.30
N ALA A 185 11.40 -11.08 21.75
CA ALA A 185 10.90 -9.82 21.23
C ALA A 185 11.79 -8.61 21.58
N LEU A 186 12.33 -8.55 22.80
CA LEU A 186 13.13 -7.42 23.25
C LEU A 186 14.49 -7.33 22.54
N PRO A 187 15.28 -8.41 22.38
CA PRO A 187 16.50 -8.35 21.58
C PRO A 187 16.23 -8.03 20.12
N MET A 188 15.14 -8.55 19.53
CA MET A 188 14.77 -8.21 18.15
C MET A 188 14.42 -6.73 18.00
N LEU A 189 13.62 -6.17 18.92
CA LEU A 189 13.29 -4.74 18.92
C LEU A 189 14.54 -3.88 19.17
N GLY A 190 15.38 -4.26 20.13
CA GLY A 190 16.63 -3.57 20.44
C GLY A 190 17.59 -3.57 19.25
N GLY A 191 17.77 -4.72 18.61
CA GLY A 191 18.55 -4.85 17.38
C GLY A 191 17.98 -4.03 16.23
N ALA A 192 16.65 -4.02 16.06
CA ALA A 192 16.00 -3.21 15.04
C ALA A 192 16.15 -1.70 15.28
N LEU A 193 16.07 -1.26 16.54
CA LEU A 193 16.34 0.13 16.93
C LEU A 193 17.79 0.50 16.66
N LEU A 194 18.75 -0.33 17.10
CA LEU A 194 20.17 -0.09 16.88
C LEU A 194 20.50 -0.02 15.38
N TYR A 195 20.00 -0.97 14.59
CA TYR A 195 20.15 -0.98 13.14
C TYR A 195 19.59 0.30 12.52
N GLY A 196 18.38 0.70 12.93
CA GLY A 196 17.72 1.89 12.38
C GLY A 196 18.30 3.24 12.79
N LEU A 197 19.08 3.27 13.88
CA LEU A 197 19.81 4.46 14.30
C LEU A 197 21.12 4.66 13.52
N VAL A 198 21.60 3.62 12.81
CA VAL A 198 22.75 3.74 11.92
C VAL A 198 22.28 4.38 10.61
N PRO A 199 22.78 5.58 10.24
CA PRO A 199 22.39 6.21 8.99
C PRO A 199 22.79 5.34 7.79
N PRO A 200 21.92 5.19 6.78
CA PRO A 200 22.33 4.54 5.53
C PRO A 200 23.47 5.32 4.88
N GLY A 201 24.32 4.61 4.14
CA GLY A 201 25.41 5.22 3.38
C GLY A 201 24.88 6.34 2.47
N ARG A 202 25.63 7.46 2.39
CA ARG A 202 25.26 8.55 1.48
C ARG A 202 25.62 8.15 0.05
N PRO A 203 24.73 8.31 -0.94
CA PRO A 203 25.08 8.06 -2.33
C PRO A 203 26.20 9.00 -2.78
N GLU A 204 27.12 8.48 -3.59
CA GLU A 204 28.28 9.23 -4.09
C GLU A 204 27.88 10.35 -5.07
N ALA A 205 26.80 10.14 -5.82
CA ALA A 205 26.26 11.11 -6.76
C ALA A 205 25.04 11.84 -6.18
N ARG A 206 25.00 13.15 -6.37
CA ARG A 206 23.82 13.99 -6.08
C ARG A 206 23.19 14.43 -7.39
N GLU A 207 21.92 14.13 -7.56
CA GLU A 207 21.14 14.56 -8.71
C GLU A 207 20.12 15.62 -8.27
N LYS A 208 19.99 16.69 -9.07
CA LYS A 208 18.93 17.68 -8.88
C LYS A 208 17.65 17.14 -9.51
N VAL A 209 16.58 17.08 -8.73
CA VAL A 209 15.26 16.62 -9.18
C VAL A 209 14.24 17.73 -8.94
N ALA A 210 13.41 18.03 -9.94
CA ALA A 210 12.30 18.96 -9.85
C ALA A 210 10.98 18.19 -9.95
N LEU A 211 10.23 18.14 -8.84
CA LEU A 211 8.88 17.56 -8.80
C LEU A 211 7.86 18.66 -9.13
N VAL A 212 7.14 18.52 -10.24
CA VAL A 212 6.15 19.51 -10.67
C VAL A 212 4.76 19.08 -10.22
N GLN A 213 4.09 19.90 -9.41
CA GLN A 213 2.76 19.59 -8.88
C GLN A 213 1.75 20.64 -9.34
N GLY A 214 0.89 20.27 -10.30
CA GLY A 214 -0.09 21.21 -10.87
C GLY A 214 -1.28 21.53 -9.98
N ASN A 215 -1.51 20.76 -8.91
CA ASN A 215 -2.66 20.91 -7.99
C ASN A 215 -4.02 20.99 -8.72
N ILE A 216 -4.16 20.25 -9.83
CA ILE A 216 -5.37 20.26 -10.66
C ILE A 216 -6.45 19.41 -9.98
N PRO A 217 -7.66 19.95 -9.71
CA PRO A 217 -8.73 19.18 -9.11
C PRO A 217 -9.14 17.98 -9.97
N PRO A 218 -9.31 16.76 -9.40
CA PRO A 218 -9.69 15.56 -10.16
C PRO A 218 -10.94 15.75 -11.03
N ARG A 219 -11.94 16.50 -10.55
CA ARG A 219 -13.18 16.83 -11.28
C ARG A 219 -12.95 17.60 -12.58
N GLN A 220 -11.90 18.41 -12.66
CA GLN A 220 -11.59 19.19 -13.86
C GLN A 220 -10.95 18.31 -14.94
N LYS A 221 -10.19 17.28 -14.55
CA LYS A 221 -9.62 16.27 -15.47
C LYS A 221 -10.68 15.55 -16.28
N ILE A 222 -11.83 15.28 -15.66
CA ILE A 222 -12.97 14.60 -16.29
C ILE A 222 -13.62 15.48 -17.39
N GLN A 223 -13.53 16.81 -17.27
CA GLN A 223 -14.16 17.77 -18.19
C GLN A 223 -13.37 17.99 -19.49
N ARG A 224 -12.34 17.18 -19.77
CA ARG A 224 -11.56 17.18 -21.02
C ARG A 224 -10.88 18.52 -21.35
N ARG A 225 -10.47 19.31 -20.36
CA ARG A 225 -9.65 20.52 -20.57
C ARG A 225 -8.16 20.17 -20.75
N GLN A 226 -7.89 19.18 -21.60
CA GLN A 226 -6.58 18.57 -21.77
C GLN A 226 -5.49 19.60 -22.07
N GLN A 227 -5.75 20.58 -22.94
CA GLN A 227 -4.75 21.60 -23.25
C GLN A 227 -4.45 22.50 -22.05
N ALA A 228 -5.47 22.96 -21.33
CA ALA A 228 -5.27 23.83 -20.17
C ALA A 228 -4.51 23.13 -19.05
N GLU A 229 -4.76 21.83 -18.85
CA GLU A 229 -4.03 21.02 -17.88
C GLU A 229 -2.56 20.85 -18.27
N LEU A 230 -2.30 20.58 -19.55
CA LEU A 230 -0.94 20.47 -20.07
C LEU A 230 -0.17 21.79 -19.90
N GLU A 231 -0.78 22.92 -20.24
CA GLU A 231 -0.14 24.24 -20.10
C GLU A 231 0.24 24.55 -18.65
N VAL A 232 -0.59 24.18 -17.66
CA VAL A 232 -0.22 24.36 -16.24
C VAL A 232 1.11 23.67 -15.92
N TYR A 233 1.31 22.44 -16.39
CA TYR A 233 2.55 21.71 -16.16
C TYR A 233 3.73 22.27 -16.97
N LEU A 234 3.50 22.71 -18.21
CA LEU A 234 4.52 23.35 -19.03
C LEU A 234 4.97 24.67 -18.40
N ASP A 235 4.04 25.54 -18.00
CA ASP A 235 4.32 26.82 -17.35
C ASP A 235 5.11 26.64 -16.07
N LEU A 236 4.68 25.74 -15.18
CA LEU A 236 5.44 25.43 -13.97
C LEU A 236 6.86 24.94 -14.29
N SER A 237 7.01 24.12 -15.34
CA SER A 237 8.33 23.63 -15.75
C SER A 237 9.20 24.73 -16.38
N ARG A 238 8.61 25.71 -17.07
CA ARG A 238 9.31 26.90 -17.61
C ARG A 238 9.88 27.79 -16.49
N THR A 239 9.29 27.79 -15.30
CA THR A 239 9.79 28.56 -14.15
C THR A 239 11.05 28.00 -13.49
N LEU A 240 11.47 26.77 -13.87
CA LEU A 240 12.64 26.12 -13.28
C LEU A 240 13.93 26.89 -13.61
N LYS A 241 14.62 27.34 -12.57
CA LYS A 241 15.87 28.13 -12.69
C LYS A 241 17.09 27.28 -13.08
N THR A 242 17.04 25.98 -12.84
CA THR A 242 18.15 25.05 -13.13
C THR A 242 17.92 24.35 -14.46
N ARG A 243 18.95 24.23 -15.29
CA ARG A 243 18.87 23.55 -16.60
C ARG A 243 19.33 22.08 -16.61
N ASP A 244 19.77 21.56 -15.48
CA ASP A 244 20.31 20.19 -15.37
C ASP A 244 19.50 19.28 -14.43
N ALA A 245 18.27 19.67 -14.10
CA ALA A 245 17.42 18.88 -13.22
C ALA A 245 16.72 17.76 -13.99
N LEU A 246 16.52 16.62 -13.34
CA LEU A 246 15.51 15.65 -13.76
C LEU A 246 14.14 16.21 -13.40
N VAL A 247 13.31 16.50 -14.40
CA VAL A 247 11.94 16.96 -14.15
C VAL A 247 10.98 15.79 -14.08
N VAL A 248 10.19 15.73 -13.02
CA VAL A 248 9.22 14.66 -12.79
C VAL A 248 7.82 15.26 -12.74
N TRP A 249 6.97 14.80 -13.65
CA TRP A 249 5.54 15.06 -13.65
C TRP A 249 4.79 13.85 -13.08
N PRO A 250 3.76 14.07 -12.24
CA PRO A 250 3.03 13.01 -11.55
C PRO A 250 2.19 12.15 -12.51
N GLU A 251 1.55 11.11 -11.96
CA GLU A 251 0.63 10.22 -12.68
C GLU A 251 -0.44 11.03 -13.43
N THR A 252 -0.62 10.73 -14.72
CA THR A 252 -1.60 11.40 -15.61
C THR A 252 -1.48 12.93 -15.63
N ALA A 253 -0.29 13.48 -15.40
CA ALA A 253 -0.04 14.92 -15.49
C ALA A 253 -0.15 15.42 -16.92
N SER A 254 0.44 14.68 -17.88
CA SER A 254 0.17 14.92 -19.29
C SER A 254 -1.13 14.20 -19.67
N PRO A 255 -2.14 14.92 -20.18
CA PRO A 255 -3.39 14.30 -20.63
C PRO A 255 -3.25 13.60 -21.99
N VAL A 256 -2.10 13.77 -22.66
CA VAL A 256 -1.78 13.17 -23.95
C VAL A 256 -0.45 12.43 -23.90
N THR A 257 -0.23 11.50 -24.83
CA THR A 257 1.08 10.85 -24.98
C THR A 257 2.13 11.87 -25.41
N VAL A 258 3.25 11.94 -24.69
CA VAL A 258 4.37 12.85 -25.02
C VAL A 258 5.11 12.33 -26.25
N LYS A 259 5.01 13.05 -27.37
CA LYS A 259 5.65 12.73 -28.66
C LYS A 259 5.72 13.97 -29.55
N GLY A 260 6.47 13.89 -30.65
CA GLY A 260 6.51 14.94 -31.68
C GLY A 260 6.91 16.31 -31.15
N ASP A 261 6.09 17.32 -31.42
CA ASP A 261 6.37 18.72 -31.04
C ASP A 261 6.44 18.91 -29.53
N LEU A 262 5.55 18.26 -28.76
CA LEU A 262 5.55 18.35 -27.31
C LEU A 262 6.85 17.80 -26.71
N LEU A 263 7.31 16.65 -27.20
CA LEU A 263 8.60 16.08 -26.77
C LEU A 263 9.75 17.05 -27.08
N SER A 264 9.73 17.63 -28.29
CA SER A 264 10.75 18.57 -28.74
C SER A 264 10.76 19.86 -27.91
N GLU A 265 9.58 20.36 -27.53
CA GLU A 265 9.44 21.51 -26.62
C GLU A 265 9.98 21.20 -25.23
N MET A 266 9.62 20.04 -24.67
CA MET A 266 10.09 19.60 -23.36
C MET A 266 11.61 19.45 -23.31
N LEU A 267 12.22 18.85 -24.33
CA LEU A 267 13.67 18.70 -24.43
C LEU A 267 14.42 20.04 -24.60
N LYS A 268 13.79 21.07 -25.14
CA LYS A 268 14.34 22.44 -25.19
C LYS A 268 14.32 23.11 -23.81
N MET A 269 13.33 22.80 -22.97
CA MET A 269 13.21 23.36 -21.63
C MET A 269 14.18 22.70 -20.65
N GLN A 270 14.24 21.37 -20.64
CA GLN A 270 15.10 20.59 -19.75
C GLN A 270 15.60 19.33 -20.46
N PRO A 271 16.82 18.85 -20.12
CA PRO A 271 17.43 17.74 -20.83
C PRO A 271 16.88 16.37 -20.41
N ARG A 272 16.17 16.27 -19.27
CA ARG A 272 15.77 14.97 -18.68
C ARG A 272 14.40 15.05 -18.03
N TRP A 273 13.55 14.08 -18.36
CA TRP A 273 12.16 14.04 -17.91
C TRP A 273 11.69 12.65 -17.52
N LEU A 274 10.81 12.60 -16.52
CA LEU A 274 9.90 11.51 -16.21
C LEU A 274 8.49 12.06 -16.19
N VAL A 275 7.60 11.55 -17.05
CA VAL A 275 6.27 12.10 -17.23
C VAL A 275 5.22 11.00 -17.11
N GLY A 276 4.30 11.15 -16.16
CA GLY A 276 3.07 10.35 -16.13
C GLY A 276 2.11 10.79 -17.24
N ASN A 277 1.84 9.90 -18.19
CA ASN A 277 1.02 10.17 -19.37
C ASN A 277 0.26 8.91 -19.84
N PRO A 278 -0.87 9.06 -20.55
CA PRO A 278 -1.53 7.92 -21.15
C PRO A 278 -0.73 7.39 -22.35
N ARG A 279 -0.83 6.10 -22.60
CA ARG A 279 -0.38 5.45 -23.82
C ARG A 279 -1.54 4.66 -24.43
N TRP A 280 -1.69 4.79 -25.74
CA TRP A 280 -2.71 4.11 -26.52
C TRP A 280 -2.08 3.12 -27.49
N GLU A 281 -2.63 1.91 -27.58
CA GLU A 281 -2.28 0.89 -28.57
C GLU A 281 -3.56 0.29 -29.14
N GLY A 282 -3.97 0.76 -30.32
CA GLY A 282 -5.34 0.59 -30.79
C GLY A 282 -6.33 1.19 -29.77
N ASP A 283 -7.31 0.40 -29.36
CA ASP A 283 -8.30 0.78 -28.33
C ASP A 283 -7.81 0.57 -26.89
N SER A 284 -6.59 0.05 -26.71
CA SER A 284 -6.06 -0.26 -25.37
C SER A 284 -5.43 0.97 -24.71
N TYR A 285 -5.90 1.27 -23.50
CA TYR A 285 -5.38 2.34 -22.65
C TYR A 285 -4.37 1.81 -21.64
N PHE A 286 -3.23 2.48 -21.49
CA PHE A 286 -2.23 2.19 -20.47
C PHE A 286 -1.89 3.46 -19.68
N ASN A 287 -1.93 3.33 -18.35
CA ASN A 287 -1.37 4.32 -17.45
C ASN A 287 0.15 4.15 -17.41
N SER A 288 0.89 5.15 -17.90
CA SER A 288 2.31 4.99 -18.22
C SER A 288 3.16 6.13 -17.65
N VAL A 289 4.44 5.82 -17.44
CA VAL A 289 5.49 6.81 -17.23
C VAL A 289 6.43 6.76 -18.42
N SER A 290 6.60 7.89 -19.11
CA SER A 290 7.59 8.05 -20.17
C SER A 290 8.83 8.73 -19.61
N ALA A 291 10.00 8.16 -19.88
CA ALA A 291 11.29 8.76 -19.58
C ALA A 291 11.97 9.18 -20.88
N PHE A 292 12.54 10.38 -20.93
CA PHE A 292 13.25 10.83 -22.12
C PHE A 292 14.32 11.86 -21.82
N SER A 293 15.35 11.83 -22.67
CA SER A 293 16.46 12.77 -22.75
C SER A 293 16.81 13.04 -24.21
N SER A 294 17.83 13.87 -24.46
CA SER A 294 18.35 14.12 -25.80
C SER A 294 18.94 12.87 -26.47
N THR A 295 19.36 11.86 -25.69
CA THR A 295 20.07 10.67 -26.19
C THR A 295 19.36 9.35 -25.92
N SER A 296 18.34 9.35 -25.06
CA SER A 296 17.67 8.12 -24.63
C SER A 296 16.19 8.33 -24.36
N SER A 297 15.40 7.26 -24.52
CA SER A 297 14.00 7.24 -24.08
C SER A 297 13.64 5.86 -23.54
N GLY A 298 12.64 5.81 -22.67
CA GLY A 298 12.12 4.57 -22.11
C GLY A 298 10.73 4.76 -21.54
N ARG A 299 10.12 3.67 -21.09
CA ARG A 299 8.73 3.67 -20.66
C ARG A 299 8.46 2.59 -19.64
N TYR A 300 7.57 2.88 -18.70
CA TYR A 300 6.97 1.93 -17.79
C TYR A 300 5.45 1.99 -17.91
N ASP A 301 4.83 0.86 -18.21
CA ASP A 301 3.37 0.71 -18.23
C ASP A 301 2.94 0.07 -16.89
N LYS A 302 1.93 0.65 -16.22
CA LYS A 302 1.48 0.22 -14.88
C LYS A 302 1.08 -1.27 -14.87
N ARG A 303 1.69 -2.04 -13.96
CA ARG A 303 1.46 -3.50 -13.87
C ARG A 303 0.38 -3.90 -12.88
N VAL A 304 0.41 -3.30 -11.69
CA VAL A 304 -0.57 -3.59 -10.65
C VAL A 304 -1.65 -2.53 -10.74
N LEU A 305 -2.79 -2.94 -11.30
CA LEU A 305 -3.92 -2.07 -11.51
C LEU A 305 -4.81 -2.05 -10.27
N VAL A 306 -5.37 -0.88 -9.97
CA VAL A 306 -6.28 -0.74 -8.83
C VAL A 306 -7.54 -1.57 -9.10
N PRO A 307 -7.90 -2.55 -8.25
CA PRO A 307 -9.13 -3.30 -8.40
C PRO A 307 -10.35 -2.39 -8.31
N PHE A 308 -11.33 -2.62 -9.17
CA PHE A 308 -12.55 -1.84 -9.36
C PHE A 308 -12.36 -0.38 -9.83
N GLY A 309 -11.13 0.14 -9.84
CA GLY A 309 -10.80 1.45 -10.41
C GLY A 309 -10.26 1.35 -11.84
N GLU A 310 -9.22 0.55 -12.04
CA GLU A 310 -8.52 0.38 -13.33
C GLU A 310 -8.75 -1.02 -13.94
N SER A 311 -9.09 -2.01 -13.11
CA SER A 311 -9.37 -3.38 -13.53
C SER A 311 -10.60 -3.94 -12.81
N PHE A 312 -11.28 -4.94 -13.39
CA PHE A 312 -12.44 -5.58 -12.79
C PHE A 312 -12.11 -7.06 -12.48
N PRO A 313 -11.77 -7.40 -11.22
CA PRO A 313 -11.43 -8.77 -10.83
C PRO A 313 -12.51 -9.77 -11.23
N LEU A 314 -12.11 -10.92 -11.79
CA LEU A 314 -13.03 -11.99 -12.18
C LEU A 314 -14.15 -11.55 -13.16
N GLN A 315 -13.92 -10.51 -13.98
CA GLN A 315 -14.92 -9.97 -14.90
C GLN A 315 -15.47 -11.01 -15.88
N GLY A 316 -14.65 -11.98 -16.29
CA GLY A 316 -15.11 -13.09 -17.13
C GLY A 316 -16.12 -13.99 -16.42
N GLN A 317 -15.84 -14.36 -15.16
CA GLN A 317 -16.69 -15.25 -14.36
C GLN A 317 -17.94 -14.55 -13.82
N LEU A 318 -17.85 -13.24 -13.53
CA LEU A 318 -18.91 -12.43 -12.93
C LEU A 318 -19.53 -11.43 -13.90
N SER A 319 -19.46 -11.70 -15.21
CA SER A 319 -19.88 -10.78 -16.27
C SER A 319 -21.31 -10.28 -16.11
N GLY A 320 -22.25 -11.15 -15.70
CA GLY A 320 -23.64 -10.79 -15.43
C GLY A 320 -23.80 -9.83 -14.25
N VAL A 321 -23.04 -10.04 -13.17
CA VAL A 321 -23.04 -9.17 -11.99
C VAL A 321 -22.49 -7.79 -12.36
N TYR A 322 -21.35 -7.74 -13.06
CA TYR A 322 -20.78 -6.48 -13.52
C TYR A 322 -21.72 -5.72 -14.45
N SER A 323 -22.35 -6.42 -15.40
CA SER A 323 -23.31 -5.80 -16.32
C SER A 323 -24.50 -5.20 -15.59
N TRP A 324 -25.04 -5.92 -14.59
CA TRP A 324 -26.13 -5.42 -13.76
C TRP A 324 -25.71 -4.21 -12.92
N VAL A 325 -24.54 -4.25 -12.28
CA VAL A 325 -23.99 -3.12 -11.52
C VAL A 325 -23.80 -1.90 -12.42
N PHE A 326 -23.13 -2.05 -13.56
CA PHE A 326 -22.91 -0.92 -14.49
C PHE A 326 -24.23 -0.35 -15.02
N ALA A 327 -25.18 -1.21 -15.40
CA ALA A 327 -26.50 -0.77 -15.86
C ALA A 327 -27.27 -0.01 -14.76
N SER A 328 -27.27 -0.50 -13.52
CA SER A 328 -27.91 0.20 -12.40
C SER A 328 -27.27 1.55 -12.08
N LEU A 329 -26.02 1.75 -12.49
CA LEU A 329 -25.28 3.01 -12.36
C LEU A 329 -25.41 3.92 -13.59
N GLY A 330 -26.12 3.50 -14.64
CA GLY A 330 -26.17 4.23 -15.91
C GLY A 330 -24.83 4.25 -16.65
N LEU A 331 -23.93 3.33 -16.34
CA LEU A 331 -22.61 3.21 -16.95
C LEU A 331 -22.65 2.19 -18.10
N PRO A 332 -21.86 2.40 -19.17
CA PRO A 332 -21.63 1.37 -20.18
C PRO A 332 -20.88 0.18 -19.55
N ASN A 333 -20.85 -0.95 -20.25
CA ASN A 333 -20.03 -2.08 -19.84
C ASN A 333 -18.54 -1.71 -19.89
N LEU A 334 -18.00 -1.34 -18.73
CA LEU A 334 -16.62 -0.92 -18.57
C LEU A 334 -15.69 -2.12 -18.79
N ARG A 335 -14.57 -1.88 -19.47
CA ARG A 335 -13.48 -2.85 -19.61
C ARG A 335 -12.30 -2.37 -18.79
N GLY A 336 -11.66 -3.31 -18.08
CA GLY A 336 -10.42 -3.01 -17.38
C GLY A 336 -9.31 -2.65 -18.35
N SER A 337 -8.35 -1.85 -17.89
CA SER A 337 -7.11 -1.61 -18.62
C SER A 337 -6.31 -2.91 -18.70
N PRO A 338 -5.63 -3.19 -19.83
CA PRO A 338 -4.69 -4.31 -19.89
C PRO A 338 -3.52 -4.10 -18.93
N LEU A 339 -2.94 -5.21 -18.47
CA LEU A 339 -1.72 -5.18 -17.66
C LEU A 339 -0.56 -4.62 -18.49
N GLY A 340 0.20 -3.69 -17.91
CA GLY A 340 1.41 -3.17 -18.53
C GLY A 340 2.48 -4.25 -18.70
N ASN A 341 3.22 -4.17 -19.80
CA ASN A 341 4.44 -4.95 -20.02
C ASN A 341 5.66 -4.14 -19.57
N VAL A 342 6.60 -4.80 -18.91
CA VAL A 342 7.92 -4.19 -18.61
C VAL A 342 8.79 -4.38 -19.84
N LYS A 343 9.02 -3.31 -20.59
CA LYS A 343 10.25 -3.24 -21.41
C LYS A 343 11.42 -3.08 -20.43
N PRO A 344 12.60 -3.68 -20.70
CA PRO A 344 13.70 -3.74 -19.73
C PRO A 344 13.94 -2.37 -19.10
N PRO A 345 14.33 -2.33 -17.81
CA PRO A 345 14.59 -1.08 -17.12
C PRO A 345 15.53 -0.23 -17.96
N LEU A 346 15.29 1.07 -18.00
CA LEU A 346 16.19 2.03 -18.64
C LEU A 346 17.62 1.75 -18.18
N GLY A 347 18.42 1.12 -19.04
CA GLY A 347 19.85 1.10 -18.90
C GLY A 347 20.31 2.56 -19.00
N TRP A 348 20.57 3.15 -17.84
CA TRP A 348 21.12 4.49 -17.57
C TRP A 348 20.16 5.68 -17.33
N MET A 349 19.99 5.97 -16.03
CA MET A 349 20.04 7.30 -15.39
C MET A 349 20.55 7.17 -13.93
N GLY A 350 21.62 6.40 -13.68
CA GLY A 350 22.27 6.27 -12.35
C GLY A 350 21.42 5.71 -11.20
N SER A 351 20.15 5.39 -11.42
CA SER A 351 19.21 4.88 -10.43
C SER A 351 18.17 3.98 -11.11
N PHE A 352 17.92 2.84 -10.50
CA PHE A 352 16.85 1.95 -10.92
C PHE A 352 15.54 2.49 -10.37
N THR A 353 14.60 2.89 -11.23
CA THR A 353 13.20 3.01 -10.81
C THR A 353 12.64 1.59 -10.72
N ALA A 354 12.65 1.01 -9.52
CA ALA A 354 11.93 -0.21 -9.22
C ALA A 354 10.50 0.16 -8.80
N PRO A 355 9.47 -0.12 -9.62
CA PRO A 355 8.12 -0.12 -9.11
C PRO A 355 7.95 -1.45 -8.39
N THR A 356 7.87 -1.38 -7.06
CA THR A 356 7.80 -2.48 -6.08
C THR A 356 9.14 -3.09 -5.70
N SER A 357 9.35 -3.18 -4.38
CA SER A 357 10.41 -3.91 -3.72
C SER A 357 10.34 -5.39 -4.10
N VAL A 358 11.06 -5.77 -5.15
CA VAL A 358 11.48 -7.15 -5.37
C VAL A 358 13.00 -7.14 -5.25
N THR A 359 13.45 -8.01 -4.35
CA THR A 359 14.81 -8.23 -3.90
C THR A 359 15.84 -8.34 -5.04
N SER A 360 17.02 -7.75 -4.78
CA SER A 360 18.33 -7.92 -5.44
C SER A 360 18.49 -7.50 -6.93
N PRO A 361 19.56 -6.76 -7.29
CA PRO A 361 19.93 -6.52 -8.68
C PRO A 361 20.43 -7.83 -9.33
N PRO A 362 20.09 -8.12 -10.60
CA PRO A 362 20.71 -9.23 -11.31
C PRO A 362 22.20 -8.96 -11.50
N SER A 363 23.03 -9.96 -11.25
CA SER A 363 24.48 -9.91 -11.47
C SER A 363 24.77 -9.57 -12.94
N LEU A 364 25.41 -8.42 -13.16
CA LEU A 364 26.01 -8.03 -14.43
C LEU A 364 27.16 -8.99 -14.76
N ASN A 365 26.88 -10.03 -15.53
CA ASN A 365 27.86 -10.80 -16.29
C ASN A 365 27.14 -11.65 -17.35
N SER A 366 26.66 -11.00 -18.42
CA SER A 366 26.57 -11.67 -19.72
C SER A 366 26.76 -10.64 -20.84
N PRO A 367 27.83 -10.73 -21.63
CA PRO A 367 28.16 -9.77 -22.66
C PRO A 367 27.50 -10.16 -23.99
N ASP A 368 26.17 -10.20 -24.06
CA ASP A 368 25.48 -10.40 -25.35
C ASP A 368 24.10 -9.73 -25.33
N ASN A 369 23.82 -9.00 -26.42
CA ASN A 369 22.57 -8.33 -26.82
C ASN A 369 22.53 -6.81 -26.57
N TRP A 370 23.10 -6.09 -27.53
CA TRP A 370 22.82 -4.69 -27.87
C TRP A 370 21.41 -4.51 -28.46
#